data_AF-A0A5C6NCY2-F1
#
_entry.id   AF-A0A5C6NCY2-F1
#
_cell.length_a   1.000
_cell.length_b   1.000
_cell.length_c   1.000
_cell.angle_alpha   90.00
_cell.angle_beta   90.00
_cell.angle_gamma   90.00
#
_symmetry.space_group_name_H-M   'P 1'
#
loop_
_entity.id
_entity.type
_entity.pdbx_description
1 polymer ?
#
loop_
_entity_poly.entity_id
_entity_poly.type
_entity_poly.pdbx_seq_one_letter_code
_entity_poly.pdbx_strand_id
1 'polypeptide(L)'
;MDDIKLYAKNECDIDSLIHLTRIYSKGIGMSFGLDKCGPMVSRRGKVIATDGVDLPEGNITDLQDSYKYLGIPQANGNHEEAARRSATAKYLQRLRRVLKSQLNRKHKIQAINTYALPVIRYPAGIIPWPLEEIQANDIKTRKLLTMHGGFHPKSSVLRLYRKRKEGGRELVSVQTTVQEEATSLREYTKKMAPTDPLLSECLRQQKPTKEEEPEGLSWKDKPLHGIYHRQIEKVADIEKTYQWLTKAGLKDSIEALLMAAQEQALSTREIEARVYDTRQDPRCRLCGDAPETCAPAHHSRVQDFSRQGIHGTA
;
A
#
# COMPACT_ATOMS: atom_id res chain seq x y z
N MET A 1 -20.10 21.40 8.98
CA MET A 1 -19.12 20.58 9.73
C MET A 1 -19.71 20.56 11.11
N ASP A 2 -20.34 19.44 11.46
CA ASP A 2 -21.35 19.42 12.52
C ASP A 2 -20.82 18.66 13.76
N ASP A 3 -19.71 17.92 13.59
CA ASP A 3 -19.00 17.22 14.65
C ASP A 3 -17.95 18.15 15.28
N ILE A 4 -18.22 18.64 16.49
CA ILE A 4 -17.29 19.45 17.28
C ILE A 4 -16.80 18.64 18.48
N LYS A 5 -15.51 18.76 18.79
CA LYS A 5 -14.93 18.18 20.00
C LYS A 5 -14.42 19.29 20.91
N LEU A 6 -14.93 19.31 22.14
CA LEU A 6 -14.57 20.29 23.16
C LEU A 6 -13.56 19.67 24.13
N TYR A 7 -12.59 20.47 24.56
CA TYR A 7 -11.59 20.08 25.57
C TYR A 7 -11.54 21.13 26.66
N ALA A 8 -11.55 20.70 27.91
CA ALA A 8 -11.39 21.56 29.08
C ALA A 8 -10.52 20.89 30.13
N LYS A 9 -9.95 21.68 31.04
CA LYS A 9 -9.06 21.17 32.10
C LYS A 9 -9.82 20.56 33.27
N ASN A 10 -11.05 20.99 33.50
CA ASN A 10 -11.90 20.60 34.61
C ASN A 10 -13.37 20.51 34.16
N GLU A 11 -14.20 19.91 35.01
CA GLU A 11 -15.62 19.65 34.72
C GLU A 11 -16.43 20.96 34.59
N CYS A 12 -16.19 21.95 35.45
CA CYS A 12 -16.90 23.23 35.37
C CYS A 12 -16.67 23.96 34.03
N ASP A 13 -15.43 23.93 33.53
CA ASP A 13 -15.07 24.54 32.25
C ASP A 13 -15.71 23.79 31.07
N ILE A 14 -15.80 22.45 31.12
CA ILE A 14 -16.44 21.70 30.02
C ILE A 14 -17.94 21.97 29.97
N ASP A 15 -18.61 22.02 31.12
CA ASP A 15 -20.04 22.34 31.21
C ASP A 15 -20.33 23.74 30.68
N SER A 16 -19.48 24.71 31.06
CA SER A 16 -19.57 26.08 30.56
C SER A 16 -19.43 26.14 29.04
N LEU A 17 -18.49 25.39 28.46
CA LEU A 17 -18.29 25.31 27.02
C LEU A 17 -19.47 24.64 26.30
N ILE A 18 -20.05 23.58 26.88
CA ILE A 18 -21.23 22.90 26.32
C ILE A 18 -22.42 23.88 26.29
N HIS A 19 -22.67 24.61 27.38
CA HIS A 19 -23.72 25.61 27.43
C HIS A 19 -23.51 26.76 26.44
N LEU A 20 -22.28 27.24 26.30
CA LEU A 20 -21.94 28.27 25.32
C LEU A 20 -22.22 27.78 23.89
N THR A 21 -21.77 26.57 23.56
CA THR A 21 -21.97 25.95 22.24
C THR A 21 -23.46 25.82 21.95
N ARG A 22 -24.27 25.38 22.93
CA ARG A 22 -25.73 25.31 22.81
C ARG A 22 -26.35 26.67 22.48
N ILE A 23 -25.98 27.73 23.21
CA ILE A 23 -26.53 29.08 23.00
C ILE A 23 -26.24 29.56 21.57
N TYR A 24 -25.00 29.37 21.10
CA TYR A 24 -24.62 29.73 19.73
C TYR A 24 -25.36 28.87 18.70
N SER A 25 -25.42 27.55 18.88
CA SER A 25 -26.15 26.64 17.98
C SER A 25 -27.62 27.03 17.85
N LYS A 26 -28.28 27.36 18.96
CA LYS A 26 -29.67 27.83 18.95
C LYS A 26 -29.82 29.18 18.25
N GLY A 27 -28.86 30.10 18.46
CA GLY A 27 -28.84 31.41 17.81
C GLY A 27 -28.74 31.35 16.29
N ILE A 28 -28.06 30.33 15.76
CA ILE A 28 -27.96 30.07 14.30
C ILE A 28 -29.07 29.14 13.78
N GLY A 29 -30.03 28.74 14.61
CA GLY A 29 -31.16 27.89 14.24
C GLY A 29 -30.84 26.39 14.13
N MET A 30 -29.73 25.91 14.69
CA MET A 30 -29.35 24.50 14.71
C MET A 30 -29.75 23.82 16.03
N SER A 31 -30.29 22.60 15.93
CA SER A 31 -30.61 21.75 17.08
C SER A 31 -29.39 20.97 17.55
N PHE A 32 -29.23 20.82 18.86
CA PHE A 32 -28.15 20.03 19.47
C PHE A 32 -28.53 18.54 19.45
N GLY A 33 -27.74 17.69 18.79
CA GLY A 33 -27.98 16.24 18.69
C GLY A 33 -27.53 15.49 19.94
N LEU A 34 -28.27 15.65 21.05
CA LEU A 34 -27.91 15.12 22.37
C LEU A 34 -27.63 13.62 22.37
N ASP A 35 -28.32 12.85 21.54
CA ASP A 35 -28.18 11.41 21.36
C ASP A 35 -26.80 10.98 20.83
N LYS A 36 -26.07 11.92 20.20
CA LYS A 36 -24.75 11.69 19.62
C LYS A 36 -23.63 12.36 20.43
N CYS A 37 -23.98 13.11 21.46
CA CYS A 37 -23.04 13.73 22.37
C CYS A 37 -22.70 12.77 23.51
N GLY A 38 -21.49 12.89 24.05
CA GLY A 38 -21.08 12.14 25.23
C GLY A 38 -19.85 12.76 25.86
N PRO A 39 -19.91 13.20 27.13
CA PRO A 39 -18.72 13.63 27.86
C PRO A 39 -17.83 12.42 28.16
N MET A 40 -16.52 12.68 28.25
CA MET A 40 -15.55 11.71 28.74
C MET A 40 -14.61 12.42 29.72
N VAL A 41 -14.74 12.11 31.00
CA VAL A 41 -13.93 12.72 32.05
C VAL A 41 -12.80 11.79 32.45
N SER A 42 -11.56 12.28 32.42
CA SER A 42 -10.36 11.52 32.81
C SER A 42 -9.69 12.18 34.02
N ARG A 43 -9.55 11.45 35.13
CA ARG A 43 -8.78 11.87 36.31
C ARG A 43 -7.59 10.94 36.51
N ARG A 44 -6.38 11.52 36.57
CA ARG A 44 -5.10 10.78 36.72
C ARG A 44 -4.96 9.62 35.71
N GLY A 45 -5.38 9.85 34.45
CA GLY A 45 -5.28 8.86 33.38
C GLY A 45 -6.34 7.76 33.40
N LYS A 46 -7.33 7.80 34.30
CA LYS A 46 -8.46 6.87 34.34
C LYS A 46 -9.75 7.59 33.98
N VAL A 47 -10.56 6.98 33.11
CA VAL A 47 -11.92 7.47 32.85
C VAL A 47 -12.75 7.25 34.11
N ILE A 48 -13.48 8.27 34.53
CA ILE A 48 -14.44 8.17 35.63
C ILE A 48 -15.85 8.30 35.06
N ALA A 49 -16.77 7.53 35.64
CA ALA A 49 -18.19 7.73 35.38
C ALA A 49 -18.69 8.93 36.18
N THR A 50 -19.43 9.78 35.50
CA THR A 50 -20.13 10.96 36.00
C THR A 50 -21.62 10.80 35.73
N ASP A 51 -22.43 11.69 36.30
CA ASP A 51 -23.90 11.68 36.11
C ASP A 51 -24.34 12.23 34.73
N GLY A 52 -23.38 12.42 33.81
CA GLY A 52 -23.60 13.08 32.53
C GLY A 52 -23.72 14.59 32.68
N VAL A 53 -24.17 15.25 31.61
CA VAL A 53 -24.40 16.70 31.58
C VAL A 53 -25.88 16.97 31.37
N ASP A 54 -26.51 17.62 32.35
CA ASP A 54 -27.91 18.02 32.27
C ASP A 54 -28.09 19.29 31.47
N LEU A 55 -28.89 19.20 30.41
CA LEU A 55 -29.31 20.34 29.60
C LEU A 55 -30.85 20.49 29.65
N PRO A 56 -31.39 21.71 29.42
CA PRO A 56 -32.82 21.96 29.35
C PRO A 56 -33.55 21.11 28.29
N GLU A 57 -32.84 20.66 27.25
CA GLU A 57 -33.38 19.81 26.20
C GLU A 57 -33.24 18.30 26.48
N GLY A 58 -32.52 17.90 27.53
CA GLY A 58 -32.27 16.50 27.91
C GLY A 58 -30.91 16.28 28.57
N ASN A 59 -30.64 15.05 29.02
CA ASN A 59 -29.36 14.65 29.61
C ASN A 59 -28.42 14.03 28.56
N ILE A 60 -27.14 14.40 28.60
CA ILE A 60 -26.08 13.76 27.82
C ILE A 60 -25.38 12.76 28.72
N THR A 61 -25.52 11.47 28.41
CA THR A 61 -24.87 10.39 29.17
C THR A 61 -23.40 10.24 28.82
N ASP A 62 -22.61 9.81 29.80
CA ASP A 62 -21.19 9.49 29.64
C ASP A 62 -20.90 8.49 28.51
N LEU A 63 -19.75 8.71 27.87
CA LEU A 63 -19.28 7.83 26.82
C LEU A 63 -18.70 6.53 27.43
N GLN A 64 -19.28 5.38 27.08
CA GLN A 64 -18.90 4.09 27.68
C GLN A 64 -17.53 3.55 27.21
N ASP A 65 -17.24 3.63 25.90
CA ASP A 65 -16.07 2.95 25.31
C ASP A 65 -15.10 3.90 24.60
N SER A 66 -15.50 4.44 23.44
CA SER A 66 -14.63 5.28 22.62
C SER A 66 -15.42 6.18 21.67
N TYR A 67 -14.94 7.41 21.48
CA TYR A 67 -15.54 8.38 20.58
C TYR A 67 -14.89 8.28 19.22
N LYS A 68 -15.67 8.13 18.16
CA LYS A 68 -15.11 8.02 16.80
C LYS A 68 -15.10 9.39 16.13
N TYR A 69 -13.94 10.04 16.12
CA TYR A 69 -13.77 11.31 15.42
C TYR A 69 -13.16 11.08 14.03
N LEU A 70 -13.83 11.58 12.99
CA LEU A 70 -13.41 11.45 11.58
C LEU A 70 -13.05 10.02 11.15
N GLY A 71 -13.66 9.02 11.77
CA GLY A 71 -13.40 7.61 11.44
C GLY A 71 -12.38 6.91 12.34
N ILE A 72 -11.66 7.64 13.20
CA ILE A 72 -10.65 7.10 14.11
C ILE A 72 -11.20 7.05 15.53
N PRO A 73 -11.16 5.88 16.21
CA PRO A 73 -11.57 5.78 17.60
C PRO A 73 -10.60 6.55 18.50
N GLN A 74 -11.14 7.39 19.36
CA GLN A 74 -10.45 8.20 20.36
C GLN A 74 -11.06 7.89 21.73
N ALA A 75 -10.26 7.34 22.63
CA ALA A 75 -10.62 7.16 24.04
C ALA A 75 -9.36 7.24 24.90
N ASN A 76 -9.53 7.09 26.21
CA ASN A 76 -8.44 7.10 27.16
C ASN A 76 -7.65 5.77 27.11
N GLY A 77 -6.59 5.70 26.30
CA GLY A 77 -5.74 4.51 26.15
C GLY A 77 -5.17 4.32 24.74
N ASN A 78 -4.45 3.21 24.53
CA ASN A 78 -3.74 2.89 23.28
C ASN A 78 -4.70 2.33 22.20
N HIS A 79 -5.62 3.15 21.67
CA HIS A 79 -6.51 2.76 20.56
C HIS A 79 -5.84 2.76 19.19
N GLU A 80 -4.59 3.19 19.10
CA GLU A 80 -3.81 3.19 17.85
C GLU A 80 -3.73 1.79 17.24
N GLU A 81 -3.49 0.76 18.06
CA GLU A 81 -3.44 -0.62 17.57
C GLU A 81 -4.80 -1.08 17.03
N ALA A 82 -5.89 -0.76 17.73
CA ALA A 82 -7.24 -1.08 17.27
C ALA A 82 -7.58 -0.36 15.95
N ALA A 83 -7.17 0.91 15.82
CA ALA A 83 -7.32 1.69 14.60
C ALA A 83 -6.53 1.08 13.43
N ARG A 84 -5.25 0.70 13.65
CA ARG A 84 -4.43 0.00 12.65
C ARG A 84 -5.05 -1.33 12.24
N ARG A 85 -5.46 -2.17 13.19
CA ARG A 85 -6.13 -3.46 12.93
C ARG A 85 -7.39 -3.29 12.09
N SER A 86 -8.22 -2.30 12.43
CA SER A 86 -9.45 -1.97 11.69
C SER A 86 -9.15 -1.50 10.26
N ALA A 87 -8.17 -0.59 10.10
CA ALA A 87 -7.71 -0.12 8.80
C ALA A 87 -7.15 -1.26 7.94
N THR A 88 -6.30 -2.13 8.50
CA THR A 88 -5.77 -3.32 7.84
C THR A 88 -6.89 -4.28 7.43
N ALA A 89 -7.86 -4.56 8.31
CA ALA A 89 -8.98 -5.44 7.99
C ALA A 89 -9.79 -4.90 6.81
N LYS A 90 -10.10 -3.60 6.82
CA LYS A 90 -10.83 -2.93 5.74
C LYS A 90 -10.01 -2.85 4.45
N TYR A 91 -8.70 -2.61 4.53
CA TYR A 91 -7.78 -2.65 3.38
C TYR A 91 -7.79 -4.04 2.73
N LEU A 92 -7.61 -5.12 3.49
CA LEU A 92 -7.61 -6.49 2.98
C LEU A 92 -8.99 -6.88 2.43
N GLN A 93 -10.08 -6.40 3.03
CA GLN A 93 -11.43 -6.58 2.50
C GLN A 93 -11.57 -5.93 1.12
N ARG A 94 -11.14 -4.65 0.98
CA ARG A 94 -11.18 -3.93 -0.31
C ARG A 94 -10.29 -4.59 -1.35
N LEU A 95 -9.08 -5.00 -0.96
CA LEU A 95 -8.14 -5.72 -1.82
C LEU A 95 -8.78 -6.99 -2.38
N ARG A 96 -9.40 -7.84 -1.53
CA ARG A 96 -10.10 -9.04 -2.00
C ARG A 96 -11.24 -8.73 -2.97
N ARG A 97 -12.01 -7.66 -2.74
CA ARG A 97 -13.07 -7.22 -3.66
C ARG A 97 -12.48 -6.85 -5.04
N VAL A 98 -11.40 -6.07 -5.07
CA VAL A 98 -10.73 -5.70 -6.32
C VAL A 98 -10.19 -6.93 -7.04
N LEU A 99 -9.54 -7.86 -6.32
CA LEU A 99 -8.97 -9.07 -6.92
C LEU A 99 -10.03 -10.03 -7.50
N LYS A 100 -11.23 -10.06 -6.91
CA LYS A 100 -12.38 -10.83 -7.42
C LYS A 100 -13.10 -10.18 -8.61
N SER A 101 -12.81 -8.92 -8.92
CA SER A 101 -13.44 -8.23 -10.04
C SER A 101 -12.97 -8.76 -11.41
N GLN A 102 -13.75 -8.47 -12.45
CA GLN A 102 -13.43 -8.79 -13.86
C GLN A 102 -12.51 -7.75 -14.53
N LEU A 103 -11.98 -6.80 -13.77
CA LEU A 103 -11.05 -5.80 -14.27
C LEU A 103 -9.78 -6.48 -14.84
N ASN A 104 -9.20 -5.88 -15.87
CA ASN A 104 -7.87 -6.30 -16.34
C ASN A 104 -6.79 -5.93 -15.30
N ARG A 105 -5.58 -6.48 -15.49
CA ARG A 105 -4.51 -6.38 -14.50
C ARG A 105 -4.13 -4.93 -14.17
N LYS A 106 -4.01 -4.08 -15.19
CA LYS A 106 -3.73 -2.64 -15.05
C LYS A 106 -4.79 -1.96 -14.18
N HIS A 107 -6.07 -2.15 -14.52
CA HIS A 107 -7.18 -1.53 -13.79
C HIS A 107 -7.34 -2.08 -12.37
N LYS A 108 -7.03 -3.36 -12.11
CA LYS A 108 -6.98 -3.89 -10.74
C LYS A 108 -5.91 -3.20 -9.91
N ILE A 109 -4.70 -3.04 -10.44
CA ILE A 109 -3.63 -2.34 -9.70
C ILE A 109 -4.01 -0.89 -9.44
N GLN A 110 -4.57 -0.21 -10.45
CA GLN A 110 -5.08 1.15 -10.27
C GLN A 110 -6.15 1.20 -9.17
N ALA A 111 -7.12 0.28 -9.17
CA ALA A 111 -8.15 0.21 -8.13
C ALA A 111 -7.58 -0.13 -6.74
N ILE A 112 -6.52 -0.93 -6.63
CA ILE A 112 -5.85 -1.15 -5.36
C ILE A 112 -5.27 0.17 -4.84
N ASN A 113 -4.55 0.91 -5.69
CA ASN A 113 -3.91 2.17 -5.33
C ASN A 113 -4.94 3.28 -5.01
N THR A 114 -6.06 3.36 -5.73
CA THR A 114 -7.03 4.46 -5.59
C THR A 114 -8.22 4.16 -4.67
N TYR A 115 -8.53 2.88 -4.40
CA TYR A 115 -9.68 2.51 -3.57
C TYR A 115 -9.30 1.73 -2.30
N ALA A 116 -8.37 0.78 -2.37
CA ALA A 116 -7.98 0.01 -1.19
C ALA A 116 -6.97 0.77 -0.31
N LEU A 117 -5.86 1.21 -0.91
CA LEU A 117 -4.74 1.85 -0.23
C LEU A 117 -5.10 3.13 0.55
N PRO A 118 -6.05 3.99 0.13
CA PRO A 118 -6.44 5.15 0.92
C PRO A 118 -6.94 4.86 2.33
N VAL A 119 -7.42 3.63 2.60
CA VAL A 119 -7.80 3.18 3.94
C VAL A 119 -6.62 3.16 4.90
N ILE A 120 -5.43 2.85 4.41
CA ILE A 120 -4.19 2.88 5.18
C ILE A 120 -3.57 4.28 5.15
N ARG A 121 -3.62 4.95 3.99
CA ARG A 121 -3.08 6.31 3.81
C ARG A 121 -3.63 7.29 4.85
N TYR A 122 -4.95 7.30 5.05
CA TYR A 122 -5.59 8.24 5.98
C TYR A 122 -5.03 8.18 7.42
N PRO A 123 -5.00 7.02 8.09
CA PRO A 123 -4.39 6.92 9.42
C PRO A 123 -2.85 6.99 9.42
N ALA A 124 -2.17 6.85 8.28
CA ALA A 124 -0.70 6.79 8.23
C ALA A 124 -0.01 8.05 8.79
N GLY A 125 -0.59 9.23 8.56
CA GLY A 125 -0.05 10.49 9.10
C GLY A 125 -0.52 10.84 10.51
N ILE A 126 -1.44 10.07 11.09
CA ILE A 126 -2.12 10.41 12.36
C ILE A 126 -1.65 9.51 13.49
N ILE A 127 -1.49 8.21 13.24
CA ILE A 127 -1.05 7.24 14.25
C ILE A 127 0.30 6.63 13.83
N PRO A 128 1.18 6.29 14.78
CA PRO A 128 2.42 5.61 14.46
C PRO A 128 2.14 4.19 13.94
N TRP A 129 2.90 3.79 12.92
CA TRP A 129 2.82 2.46 12.31
C TRP A 129 4.14 1.70 12.53
N PRO A 130 4.12 0.58 13.29
CA PRO A 130 5.28 -0.28 13.44
C PRO A 130 5.73 -0.85 12.10
N LEU A 131 7.05 -0.92 11.87
CA LEU A 131 7.62 -1.40 10.62
C LEU A 131 7.18 -2.84 10.31
N GLU A 132 7.07 -3.68 11.33
CA GLU A 132 6.63 -5.07 11.23
C GLU A 132 5.19 -5.17 10.73
N GLU A 133 4.29 -4.31 11.20
CA GLU A 133 2.90 -4.25 10.77
C GLU A 133 2.80 -3.79 9.30
N ILE A 134 3.58 -2.79 8.92
CA ILE A 134 3.68 -2.26 7.55
C ILE A 134 4.14 -3.37 6.61
N GLN A 135 5.26 -4.02 6.92
CA GLN A 135 5.83 -5.11 6.11
C GLN A 135 4.88 -6.31 6.04
N ALA A 136 4.21 -6.64 7.14
CA ALA A 136 3.20 -7.71 7.16
C ALA A 136 2.02 -7.41 6.23
N ASN A 137 1.57 -6.16 6.13
CA ASN A 137 0.52 -5.76 5.20
C ASN A 137 0.97 -5.93 3.74
N ASP A 138 2.19 -5.50 3.41
CA ASP A 138 2.77 -5.69 2.08
C ASP A 138 2.94 -7.19 1.72
N ILE A 139 3.36 -8.03 2.67
CA ILE A 139 3.42 -9.49 2.49
C ILE A 139 2.03 -10.06 2.23
N LYS A 140 1.02 -9.68 3.03
CA LYS A 140 -0.37 -10.14 2.86
C LYS A 140 -0.93 -9.73 1.49
N THR A 141 -0.62 -8.53 1.03
CA THR A 141 -1.00 -8.05 -0.31
C THR A 141 -0.41 -8.93 -1.40
N ARG A 142 0.89 -9.24 -1.32
CA ARG A 142 1.55 -10.13 -2.29
C ARG A 142 0.97 -11.54 -2.25
N LYS A 143 0.75 -12.11 -1.06
CA LYS A 143 0.11 -13.43 -0.91
C LYS A 143 -1.27 -13.46 -1.56
N LEU A 144 -2.09 -12.43 -1.36
CA LEU A 144 -3.41 -12.32 -2.01
C LEU A 144 -3.29 -12.22 -3.53
N LEU A 145 -2.35 -11.42 -4.04
CA LEU A 145 -2.09 -11.36 -5.48
C LEU A 145 -1.69 -12.73 -6.06
N THR A 146 -0.87 -13.49 -5.34
CA THR A 146 -0.47 -14.84 -5.74
C THR A 146 -1.62 -15.83 -5.72
N MET A 147 -2.43 -15.85 -4.65
CA MET A 147 -3.61 -16.73 -4.57
C MET A 147 -4.64 -16.45 -5.67
N HIS A 148 -4.76 -15.20 -6.11
CA HIS A 148 -5.64 -14.81 -7.22
C HIS A 148 -4.96 -14.90 -8.60
N GLY A 149 -3.78 -15.51 -8.70
CA GLY A 149 -3.07 -15.74 -9.96
C GLY A 149 -2.43 -14.49 -10.59
N GLY A 150 -2.44 -13.34 -9.91
CA GLY A 150 -1.88 -12.09 -10.42
C GLY A 150 -0.38 -11.92 -10.15
N PHE A 151 0.25 -12.79 -9.36
CA PHE A 151 1.68 -12.70 -9.07
C PHE A 151 2.28 -14.09 -8.85
N HIS A 152 3.33 -14.43 -9.61
CA HIS A 152 4.00 -15.71 -9.46
C HIS A 152 4.85 -15.74 -8.18
N PRO A 153 4.86 -16.83 -7.39
CA PRO A 153 5.59 -16.88 -6.11
C PRO A 153 7.09 -16.56 -6.21
N LYS A 154 7.73 -16.92 -7.34
CA LYS A 154 9.16 -16.69 -7.59
C LYS A 154 9.45 -15.39 -8.39
N SER A 155 8.42 -14.59 -8.69
CA SER A 155 8.58 -13.32 -9.39
C SER A 155 9.28 -12.25 -8.55
N SER A 156 9.81 -11.23 -9.21
CA SER A 156 10.53 -10.15 -8.52
C SER A 156 9.57 -9.23 -7.77
N VAL A 157 9.69 -9.20 -6.44
CA VAL A 157 8.95 -8.25 -5.60
C VAL A 157 9.31 -6.81 -5.94
N LEU A 158 10.55 -6.51 -6.27
CA LEU A 158 10.98 -5.16 -6.64
C LEU A 158 10.32 -4.68 -7.93
N ARG A 159 10.16 -5.56 -8.92
CA ARG A 159 9.51 -5.24 -10.20
C ARG A 159 8.02 -4.93 -10.03
N LEU A 160 7.38 -5.50 -9.00
CA LEU A 160 5.98 -5.25 -8.66
C LEU A 160 5.68 -3.76 -8.43
N TYR A 161 6.61 -3.05 -7.79
CA TYR A 161 6.45 -1.66 -7.36
C TYR A 161 7.00 -0.63 -8.36
N ARG A 162 7.66 -1.08 -9.44
CA ARG A 162 8.21 -0.18 -10.49
C ARG A 162 7.16 0.26 -11.50
N LYS A 163 7.43 1.34 -12.22
CA LYS A 163 6.55 1.89 -13.26
C LYS A 163 6.35 0.92 -14.43
N ARG A 164 5.17 0.87 -15.03
CA ARG A 164 4.85 -0.04 -16.14
C ARG A 164 5.65 0.29 -17.39
N LYS A 165 5.94 1.57 -17.61
CA LYS A 165 6.82 2.07 -18.69
C LYS A 165 8.25 1.52 -18.59
N GLU A 166 8.71 1.22 -17.38
CA GLU A 166 10.03 0.64 -17.09
C GLU A 166 9.98 -0.88 -16.96
N GLY A 167 8.86 -1.51 -17.33
CA GLY A 167 8.65 -2.95 -17.22
C GLY A 167 8.16 -3.42 -15.86
N GLY A 168 7.81 -2.52 -14.94
CA GLY A 168 7.21 -2.84 -13.65
C GLY A 168 5.70 -3.03 -13.68
N ARG A 169 5.05 -3.00 -12.52
CA ARG A 169 3.60 -3.26 -12.40
C ARG A 169 2.78 -2.19 -11.70
N GLU A 170 3.42 -1.14 -11.20
CA GLU A 170 2.81 0.06 -10.59
C GLU A 170 1.96 -0.20 -9.35
N LEU A 171 2.18 -1.30 -8.64
CA LEU A 171 1.60 -1.42 -7.32
C LEU A 171 2.30 -0.39 -6.41
N VAL A 172 1.54 0.34 -5.60
CA VAL A 172 2.13 1.18 -4.55
C VAL A 172 2.24 0.35 -3.27
N SER A 173 3.41 0.36 -2.65
CA SER A 173 3.66 -0.34 -1.38
C SER A 173 2.98 0.38 -0.22
N VAL A 174 2.52 -0.40 0.76
CA VAL A 174 2.02 0.16 2.02
C VAL A 174 3.13 0.91 2.74
N GLN A 175 4.35 0.37 2.75
CA GLN A 175 5.53 1.02 3.32
C GLN A 175 5.81 2.38 2.68
N THR A 176 5.91 2.43 1.35
CA THR A 176 6.13 3.71 0.64
C THR A 176 5.03 4.71 0.94
N THR A 177 3.77 4.26 1.01
CA THR A 177 2.64 5.15 1.36
C THR A 177 2.80 5.74 2.75
N VAL A 178 3.11 4.90 3.76
CA VAL A 178 3.24 5.38 5.14
C VAL A 178 4.43 6.35 5.27
N GLN A 179 5.55 6.06 4.59
CA GLN A 179 6.71 6.93 4.55
C GLN A 179 6.39 8.28 3.88
N GLU A 180 5.75 8.26 2.70
CA GLU A 180 5.34 9.46 1.97
C GLU A 180 4.42 10.35 2.80
N GLU A 181 3.41 9.78 3.48
CA GLU A 181 2.51 10.55 4.35
C GLU A 181 3.23 11.13 5.56
N ALA A 182 4.11 10.36 6.20
CA ALA A 182 4.91 10.84 7.33
C ALA A 182 5.84 12.00 6.91
N THR A 183 6.51 11.87 5.76
CA THR A 183 7.36 12.93 5.20
C THR A 183 6.55 14.17 4.84
N SER A 184 5.42 14.00 4.13
CA SER A 184 4.56 15.11 3.72
C SER A 184 4.03 15.90 4.92
N LEU A 185 3.59 15.21 5.98
CA LEU A 185 3.10 15.85 7.20
C LEU A 185 4.22 16.59 7.95
N ARG A 186 5.43 16.00 7.99
CA ARG A 186 6.61 16.63 8.60
C ARG A 186 7.04 17.88 7.83
N GLU A 187 7.08 17.82 6.51
CA GLU A 187 7.39 18.96 5.65
C GLU A 187 6.37 20.09 5.82
N TYR A 188 5.08 19.76 5.86
CA TYR A 188 4.02 20.73 6.13
C TYR A 188 4.19 21.38 7.51
N THR A 189 4.48 20.59 8.54
CA THR A 189 4.72 21.09 9.90
C THR A 189 5.92 22.03 9.93
N LYS A 190 7.04 21.68 9.29
CA LYS A 190 8.21 22.55 9.16
C LYS A 190 7.89 23.86 8.45
N LYS A 191 7.09 23.80 7.38
CA LYS A 191 6.69 24.98 6.60
C LYS A 191 5.83 25.94 7.42
N MET A 192 4.92 25.42 8.25
CA MET A 192 3.95 26.23 9.00
C MET A 192 4.40 26.59 10.42
N ALA A 193 5.40 25.90 10.97
CA ALA A 193 5.96 26.17 12.30
C ALA A 193 6.35 27.65 12.56
N PRO A 194 6.86 28.43 11.58
CA PRO A 194 7.14 29.85 11.80
C PRO A 194 5.89 30.71 12.03
N THR A 195 4.72 30.26 11.55
CA THR A 195 3.46 31.02 11.59
C THR A 195 2.52 30.51 12.69
N ASP A 196 2.59 29.23 13.04
CA ASP A 196 1.71 28.59 14.01
C ASP A 196 2.50 28.11 15.25
N PRO A 197 2.28 28.73 16.42
CA PRO A 197 2.94 28.35 17.68
C PRO A 197 2.72 26.89 18.09
N LEU A 198 1.55 26.30 17.77
CA LEU A 198 1.24 24.91 18.09
C LEU A 198 2.08 23.96 17.23
N LEU A 199 2.20 24.26 15.93
CA LEU A 199 3.01 23.46 15.02
C LEU A 199 4.51 23.58 15.33
N SER A 200 4.96 24.72 15.82
CA SER A 200 6.31 24.91 16.34
C SER A 200 6.63 23.99 17.52
N GLU A 201 5.71 23.90 18.49
CA GLU A 201 5.87 22.99 19.64
C GLU A 201 5.79 21.52 19.21
N CYS A 202 4.89 21.16 18.29
CA CYS A 202 4.83 19.82 17.71
C CYS A 202 6.16 19.43 17.05
N LEU A 203 6.78 20.34 16.30
CA LEU A 203 8.07 20.08 15.65
C LEU A 203 9.19 19.85 16.68
N ARG A 204 9.18 20.59 17.79
CA ARG A 204 10.15 20.44 18.88
C ARG A 204 10.09 19.08 19.56
N GLN A 205 8.90 18.48 19.64
CA GLN A 205 8.68 17.17 20.25
C GLN A 205 8.95 15.99 19.28
N GLN A 206 9.05 16.23 17.98
CA GLN A 206 9.36 15.19 17.01
C GLN A 206 10.83 14.76 17.15
N LYS A 207 11.05 13.45 17.32
CA LYS A 207 12.41 12.87 17.22
C LYS A 207 12.89 12.97 15.77
N PRO A 208 14.19 13.24 15.53
CA PRO A 208 14.75 13.14 14.19
C PRO A 208 14.66 11.68 13.72
N THR A 209 13.73 11.42 12.80
CA THR A 209 13.68 10.15 12.08
C THR A 209 14.88 10.10 11.14
N LYS A 210 15.72 9.07 11.26
CA LYS A 210 16.73 8.79 10.22
C LYS A 210 15.96 8.40 8.95
N GLU A 211 16.12 9.20 7.91
CA GLU A 211 15.67 8.85 6.58
C GLU A 211 16.56 7.71 6.10
N GLU A 212 16.07 6.48 6.26
CA GLU A 212 16.66 5.34 5.57
C GLU A 212 16.19 5.40 4.13
N GLU A 213 17.03 5.98 3.27
CA GLU A 213 16.98 5.76 1.82
C GLU A 213 16.88 4.24 1.60
N PRO A 214 15.87 3.73 0.89
CA PRO A 214 15.88 2.34 0.50
C PRO A 214 16.95 2.17 -0.58
N GLU A 215 18.20 1.96 -0.17
CA GLU A 215 19.29 1.40 -0.97
C GLU A 215 18.94 -0.05 -1.33
N GLY A 216 17.94 -0.18 -2.20
CA GLY A 216 17.52 -1.44 -2.76
C GLY A 216 18.19 -1.63 -4.12
N LEU A 217 19.01 -2.68 -4.24
CA LEU A 217 19.47 -3.23 -5.53
C LEU A 217 18.32 -3.22 -6.55
N SER A 218 18.57 -2.72 -7.76
CA SER A 218 17.54 -2.72 -8.80
C SER A 218 17.15 -4.15 -9.15
N TRP A 219 15.88 -4.38 -9.48
CA TRP A 219 15.46 -5.70 -10.00
C TRP A 219 16.20 -6.06 -11.29
N LYS A 220 16.65 -5.04 -12.03
CA LYS A 220 17.44 -5.15 -13.26
C LYS A 220 18.82 -5.76 -13.03
N ASP A 221 19.37 -5.62 -11.82
CA ASP A 221 20.72 -6.10 -11.48
C ASP A 221 20.69 -7.53 -10.95
N LYS A 222 19.50 -8.06 -10.65
CA LYS A 222 19.36 -9.44 -10.19
C LYS A 222 19.88 -10.42 -11.24
N PRO A 223 20.65 -11.44 -10.85
CA PRO A 223 21.24 -12.40 -11.78
C PRO A 223 20.23 -13.01 -12.74
N LEU A 224 19.05 -13.42 -12.23
CA LEU A 224 17.98 -14.05 -13.01
C LEU A 224 16.91 -13.05 -13.48
N HIS A 225 16.24 -12.36 -12.56
CA HIS A 225 15.07 -11.51 -12.88
C HIS A 225 15.38 -10.36 -13.85
N GLY A 226 16.64 -9.93 -13.92
CA GLY A 226 17.08 -8.84 -14.80
C GLY A 226 17.57 -9.28 -16.18
N ILE A 227 17.75 -10.57 -16.46
CA ILE A 227 18.36 -11.07 -17.72
C ILE A 227 17.64 -10.52 -18.94
N TYR A 228 16.32 -10.71 -18.98
CA TYR A 228 15.49 -10.25 -20.10
C TYR A 228 15.63 -8.74 -20.32
N HIS A 229 15.60 -7.95 -19.24
CA HIS A 229 15.72 -6.50 -19.32
C HIS A 229 17.06 -6.07 -19.92
N ARG A 230 18.17 -6.64 -19.41
CA ARG A 230 19.53 -6.35 -19.90
C ARG A 230 19.75 -6.77 -21.35
N GLN A 231 19.00 -7.76 -21.84
CA GLN A 231 19.04 -8.18 -23.24
C GLN A 231 18.30 -7.20 -24.14
N ILE A 232 17.05 -6.85 -23.80
CA ILE A 232 16.24 -5.96 -24.65
C ILE A 232 16.78 -4.53 -24.67
N GLU A 233 17.40 -4.06 -23.59
CA GLU A 233 17.98 -2.70 -23.49
C GLU A 233 19.07 -2.45 -24.53
N LYS A 234 19.73 -3.52 -25.00
CA LYS A 234 20.78 -3.43 -26.03
C LYS A 234 20.23 -3.36 -27.46
N VAL A 235 18.98 -3.77 -27.68
CA VAL A 235 18.46 -4.05 -29.03
C VAL A 235 17.11 -3.39 -29.33
N ALA A 236 16.43 -2.83 -28.34
CA ALA A 236 15.08 -2.30 -28.50
C ALA A 236 14.81 -1.08 -27.63
N ASP A 237 13.86 -0.26 -28.08
CA ASP A 237 13.27 0.81 -27.28
C ASP A 237 12.48 0.20 -26.11
N ILE A 238 12.92 0.49 -24.89
CA ILE A 238 12.36 -0.09 -23.66
C ILE A 238 10.90 0.33 -23.45
N GLU A 239 10.56 1.60 -23.67
CA GLU A 239 9.20 2.08 -23.46
C GLU A 239 8.25 1.41 -24.44
N LYS A 240 8.63 1.31 -25.72
CA LYS A 240 7.88 0.57 -26.74
C LYS A 240 7.74 -0.90 -26.40
N THR A 241 8.81 -1.55 -25.95
CA THR A 241 8.82 -2.97 -25.57
C THR A 241 7.83 -3.27 -24.45
N TYR A 242 7.66 -2.37 -23.49
CA TYR A 242 6.74 -2.54 -22.37
C TYR A 242 5.33 -1.96 -22.59
N GLN A 243 4.99 -1.45 -23.78
CA GLN A 243 3.65 -0.90 -24.04
C GLN A 243 2.51 -1.90 -23.80
N TRP A 244 2.77 -3.20 -23.97
CA TRP A 244 1.76 -4.23 -23.70
C TRP A 244 1.27 -4.20 -22.25
N LEU A 245 2.10 -3.80 -21.27
CA LEU A 245 1.69 -3.65 -19.87
C LEU A 245 0.63 -2.56 -19.68
N THR A 246 0.50 -1.61 -20.62
CA THR A 246 -0.46 -0.49 -20.51
C THR A 246 -1.62 -0.59 -21.48
N LYS A 247 -1.42 -1.19 -22.66
CA LYS A 247 -2.38 -1.20 -23.77
C LYS A 247 -3.07 -2.55 -24.01
N ALA A 248 -2.44 -3.68 -23.67
CA ALA A 248 -2.96 -5.00 -24.08
C ALA A 248 -4.17 -5.49 -23.28
N GLY A 249 -4.54 -4.83 -22.18
CA GLY A 249 -5.74 -5.18 -21.41
C GLY A 249 -5.73 -6.60 -20.82
N LEU A 250 -4.55 -7.14 -20.50
CA LEU A 250 -4.38 -8.53 -20.10
C LEU A 250 -5.07 -8.88 -18.77
N LYS A 251 -5.54 -10.12 -18.68
CA LYS A 251 -6.01 -10.73 -17.42
C LYS A 251 -4.83 -10.99 -16.48
N ASP A 252 -5.15 -11.09 -15.19
CA ASP A 252 -4.16 -11.27 -14.11
C ASP A 252 -3.20 -12.43 -14.33
N SER A 253 -3.73 -13.62 -14.62
CA SER A 253 -2.94 -14.84 -14.81
C SER A 253 -2.00 -14.75 -16.01
N ILE A 254 -2.45 -14.09 -17.08
CA ILE A 254 -1.66 -13.95 -18.32
C ILE A 254 -0.50 -12.98 -18.08
N GLU A 255 -0.75 -11.79 -17.53
CA GLU A 255 0.34 -10.85 -17.20
C GLU A 255 1.31 -11.50 -16.21
N ALA A 256 0.82 -12.20 -15.18
CA ALA A 256 1.67 -12.88 -14.21
C ALA A 256 2.57 -13.94 -14.83
N LEU A 257 2.05 -14.74 -15.77
CA LEU A 257 2.83 -15.79 -16.44
C LEU A 257 3.88 -15.21 -17.38
N LEU A 258 3.52 -14.18 -18.17
CA LEU A 258 4.47 -13.49 -19.05
C LEU A 258 5.59 -12.83 -18.24
N MET A 259 5.25 -12.19 -17.12
CA MET A 259 6.24 -11.60 -16.22
C MET A 259 7.16 -12.68 -15.62
N ALA A 260 6.60 -13.80 -15.17
CA ALA A 260 7.39 -14.91 -14.64
C ALA A 260 8.34 -15.52 -15.68
N ALA A 261 7.91 -15.62 -16.95
CA ALA A 261 8.76 -16.06 -18.04
C ALA A 261 9.94 -15.10 -18.27
N GLN A 262 9.66 -13.79 -18.37
CA GLN A 262 10.70 -12.75 -18.51
C GLN A 262 11.68 -12.74 -17.34
N GLU A 263 11.20 -13.06 -16.14
CA GLU A 263 11.97 -13.06 -14.90
C GLU A 263 12.77 -14.35 -14.65
N GLN A 264 12.73 -15.33 -15.56
CA GLN A 264 13.30 -16.66 -15.32
C GLN A 264 12.76 -17.31 -14.04
N ALA A 265 11.46 -17.09 -13.76
CA ALA A 265 10.80 -17.57 -12.55
C ALA A 265 10.00 -18.86 -12.77
N LEU A 266 9.82 -19.30 -14.03
CA LEU A 266 9.18 -20.57 -14.39
C LEU A 266 10.14 -21.73 -14.18
N SER A 267 9.60 -22.91 -13.84
CA SER A 267 10.43 -24.12 -13.65
C SER A 267 10.80 -24.72 -15.00
N THR A 268 11.92 -24.28 -15.56
CA THR A 268 12.53 -24.93 -16.73
C THR A 268 13.56 -25.97 -16.30
N ARG A 269 13.85 -26.95 -17.16
CA ARG A 269 14.89 -27.96 -16.88
C ARG A 269 16.27 -27.34 -16.65
N GLU A 270 16.60 -26.26 -17.35
CA GLU A 270 17.85 -25.50 -17.11
C GLU A 270 17.87 -24.93 -15.69
N ILE A 271 16.76 -24.37 -15.21
CA ILE A 271 16.67 -23.82 -13.85
C ILE A 271 16.68 -24.94 -12.80
N GLU A 272 15.95 -26.03 -13.03
CA GLU A 272 15.96 -27.21 -12.17
C GLU A 272 17.35 -27.81 -12.02
N ALA A 273 18.14 -27.80 -13.10
CA ALA A 273 19.49 -28.34 -13.12
C ALA A 273 20.54 -27.37 -12.55
N ARG A 274 20.53 -26.11 -12.95
CA ARG A 274 21.60 -25.16 -12.60
C ARG A 274 21.35 -24.34 -11.35
N VAL A 275 20.10 -24.22 -10.91
CA VAL A 275 19.72 -23.37 -9.78
C VAL A 275 19.20 -24.20 -8.61
N TYR A 276 18.32 -25.17 -8.89
CA TYR A 276 17.74 -25.99 -7.81
C TYR A 276 18.53 -27.27 -7.53
N ASP A 277 19.43 -27.67 -8.43
CA ASP A 277 20.18 -28.93 -8.35
C ASP A 277 19.27 -30.16 -8.13
N THR A 278 18.07 -30.11 -8.72
CA THR A 278 17.02 -31.14 -8.60
C THR A 278 16.95 -32.05 -9.83
N ARG A 279 17.73 -31.73 -10.87
CA ARG A 279 17.75 -32.44 -12.15
C ARG A 279 19.16 -32.40 -12.72
N GLN A 280 19.60 -33.47 -13.37
CA GLN A 280 20.91 -33.49 -14.02
C GLN A 280 20.86 -33.03 -15.49
N ASP A 281 19.80 -33.38 -16.23
CA ASP A 281 19.68 -33.05 -17.66
C ASP A 281 18.91 -31.72 -17.89
N PRO A 282 19.58 -30.65 -18.36
CA PRO A 282 18.94 -29.36 -18.62
C PRO A 282 18.20 -29.31 -19.98
N ARG A 283 18.31 -30.34 -20.83
CA ARG A 283 17.85 -30.28 -22.22
C ARG A 283 16.34 -30.15 -22.35
N CYS A 284 15.92 -29.37 -23.33
CA CYS A 284 14.54 -29.02 -23.66
C CYS A 284 13.64 -30.24 -23.80
N ARG A 285 12.47 -30.20 -23.16
CA ARG A 285 11.45 -31.25 -23.27
C ARG A 285 10.91 -31.44 -24.69
N LEU A 286 11.01 -30.41 -25.55
CA LEU A 286 10.45 -30.42 -26.90
C LEU A 286 11.47 -30.83 -27.96
N CYS A 287 12.66 -30.22 -27.98
CA CYS A 287 13.66 -30.53 -29.00
C CYS A 287 14.75 -31.51 -28.56
N GLY A 288 14.97 -31.71 -27.26
CA GLY A 288 16.00 -32.61 -26.75
C GLY A 288 17.46 -32.15 -26.92
N ASP A 289 17.73 -31.08 -27.66
CA ASP A 289 19.10 -30.69 -28.03
C ASP A 289 19.66 -29.52 -27.22
N ALA A 290 18.88 -28.46 -27.03
CA ALA A 290 19.31 -27.24 -26.34
C ALA A 290 18.80 -27.18 -24.90
N PRO A 291 19.44 -26.41 -23.98
CA PRO A 291 18.90 -26.17 -22.65
C PRO A 291 17.48 -25.57 -22.67
N GLU A 292 16.62 -26.00 -21.75
CA GLU A 292 15.25 -25.49 -21.67
C GLU A 292 15.21 -24.10 -21.01
N THR A 293 14.98 -23.04 -21.79
CA THR A 293 14.89 -21.66 -21.27
C THR A 293 13.66 -20.92 -21.77
N CYS A 294 13.17 -19.93 -21.01
CA CYS A 294 12.04 -19.07 -21.40
C CYS A 294 12.48 -17.74 -22.04
N ALA A 295 13.77 -17.39 -21.94
CA ALA A 295 14.39 -16.29 -22.66
C ALA A 295 15.41 -16.83 -23.67
N PRO A 296 15.81 -16.05 -24.69
CA PRO A 296 16.93 -16.42 -25.55
C PRO A 296 18.16 -16.56 -24.65
N ALA A 297 18.60 -17.79 -24.41
CA ALA A 297 19.91 -18.02 -23.83
C ALA A 297 20.93 -17.48 -24.83
N HIS A 298 21.95 -16.78 -24.33
CA HIS A 298 23.18 -16.59 -25.10
C HIS A 298 23.77 -17.99 -25.36
N HIS A 299 23.33 -18.65 -26.42
CA HIS A 299 24.24 -19.40 -27.24
C HIS A 299 24.73 -18.43 -28.31
N SER A 300 26.04 -18.34 -28.44
CA SER A 300 26.78 -17.73 -29.53
C SER A 300 26.42 -18.35 -30.89
N ARG A 301 25.16 -18.20 -31.32
CA ARG A 301 24.64 -18.46 -32.66
C ARG A 301 23.43 -17.56 -32.93
N VAL A 302 23.67 -16.25 -32.92
CA VAL A 302 22.84 -15.29 -33.70
C VAL A 302 23.62 -14.93 -34.96
N GLN A 303 23.97 -15.97 -35.71
CA GLN A 303 24.26 -15.95 -37.13
C GLN A 303 23.77 -17.32 -37.60
N ASP A 304 22.78 -17.35 -38.51
CA ASP A 304 22.38 -18.50 -39.37
C ASP A 304 20.87 -18.67 -39.58
N PHE A 305 20.01 -17.76 -39.12
CA PHE A 305 18.61 -17.71 -39.60
C PHE A 305 18.35 -16.71 -40.74
N SER A 306 19.40 -16.39 -41.52
CA SER A 306 19.28 -15.58 -42.76
C SER A 306 19.94 -16.22 -43.98
N ARG A 307 20.39 -17.48 -43.91
CA ARG A 307 21.06 -18.18 -45.04
C ARG A 307 20.63 -19.64 -45.19
N GLN A 308 19.34 -19.85 -45.42
CA GLN A 308 18.84 -20.94 -46.26
C GLN A 308 17.78 -20.27 -47.14
N GLY A 309 18.14 -19.72 -48.30
CA GLY A 309 18.61 -20.53 -49.42
C GLY A 309 17.39 -21.15 -50.10
N ILE A 310 16.51 -20.31 -50.66
CA ILE A 310 15.57 -20.75 -51.69
C ILE A 310 16.42 -21.08 -52.92
N HIS A 311 16.96 -22.30 -52.94
CA HIS A 311 17.46 -22.96 -54.13
C HIS A 311 16.86 -24.36 -54.15
N GLY A 312 15.79 -24.47 -54.94
CA GLY A 312 15.21 -25.72 -55.42
C GLY A 312 14.71 -25.44 -56.83
N THR A 313 15.54 -25.79 -57.79
CA THR A 313 15.41 -25.65 -59.24
C THR A 313 14.46 -26.66 -59.88
N ALA A 314 14.00 -26.27 -61.07
CA ALA A 314 13.26 -27.00 -62.12
C ALA A 314 11.74 -27.09 -61.94
#